data_AF-A0A8S3ARL6-F1
#
_entry.id   AF-A0A8S3ARL6-F1
#
_cell.length_a   1.000
_cell.length_b   1.000
_cell.length_c   1.000
_cell.angle_alpha   90.00
_cell.angle_beta   90.00
_cell.angle_gamma   90.00
#
_symmetry.space_group_name_H-M   'P 1'
#
loop_
_entity.id
_entity.type
_entity.pdbx_description
1 polymer ?
#
loop_
_entity_poly.entity_id
_entity_poly.type
_entity_poly.pdbx_seq_one_letter_code
_entity_poly.pdbx_strand_id
1 'polypeptide(L)' 'RVCGHCHEFTKVIAKIEQCDIVVRDANRIHHFYPNGQCSCQDHF' A
#
# COMPACT_ATOMS: atom_id res chain seq x y z
N ARG A 1 -8.25 7.40 -4.15
CA ARG A 1 -8.96 6.20 -3.70
C ARG A 1 -8.39 5.01 -4.46
N VAL A 2 -7.58 4.19 -3.80
CA VAL A 2 -7.12 2.90 -4.34
C VAL A 2 -8.21 1.88 -4.06
N CYS A 3 -8.45 0.91 -4.97
CA CYS A 3 -9.45 -0.13 -4.71
C CYS A 3 -8.94 -1.10 -3.62
N GLY A 4 -9.82 -1.74 -2.85
CA GLY A 4 -9.41 -2.67 -1.78
C GLY A 4 -8.48 -3.79 -2.28
N HIS A 5 -8.78 -4.39 -3.44
CA HIS A 5 -7.91 -5.40 -4.06
C HIS A 5 -6.56 -4.85 -4.51
N CYS A 6 -6.54 -3.65 -5.08
CA CYS A 6 -5.34 -2.95 -5.52
C CYS A 6 -4.43 -2.64 -4.31
N HIS A 7 -5.07 -2.27 -3.19
CA HIS A 7 -4.41 -1.97 -1.94
C HIS A 7 -3.77 -3.23 -1.33
N GLU A 8 -4.51 -4.34 -1.24
CA GLU A 8 -3.96 -5.62 -0.78
C GLU A 8 -2.87 -6.15 -1.70
N PHE A 9 -3.03 -6.04 -3.01
CA PHE A 9 -2.02 -6.46 -3.99
C PHE A 9 -0.70 -5.74 -3.75
N THR A 10 -0.76 -4.42 -3.53
CA THR A 10 0.46 -3.62 -3.29
C THR A 10 1.14 -3.98 -1.96
N LYS A 11 0.36 -4.29 -0.90
CA LYS A 11 0.91 -4.82 0.35
C LYS A 11 1.68 -6.13 0.14
N VAL A 12 1.14 -7.04 -0.66
CA VAL A 12 1.79 -8.32 -0.96
C VAL A 12 3.09 -8.09 -1.73
N ILE A 13 3.10 -7.19 -2.72
CA ILE A 13 4.33 -6.84 -3.44
C ILE A 13 5.39 -6.28 -2.50
N ALA A 14 5.04 -5.28 -1.67
CA ALA A 14 6.00 -4.69 -0.71
C ALA A 14 6.61 -5.76 0.21
N LYS A 15 5.80 -6.75 0.62
CA LYS A 15 6.25 -7.87 1.44
C LYS A 15 7.16 -8.86 0.69
N ILE A 16 6.90 -9.15 -0.58
CA ILE A 16 7.72 -10.07 -1.38
C ILE A 16 9.06 -9.42 -1.74
N GLU A 17 9.01 -8.18 -2.22
CA GLU A 17 10.18 -7.43 -2.70
C GLU A 17 11.01 -6.83 -1.55
N GLN A 18 10.53 -6.92 -0.31
CA GLN A 18 11.18 -6.37 0.89
C GLN A 18 11.57 -4.89 0.72
N CYS A 19 10.70 -4.11 0.07
CA CYS A 19 10.92 -2.69 -0.24
C CYS A 19 9.75 -1.82 0.18
N ASP A 20 10.02 -0.54 0.39
CA ASP A 20 8.98 0.46 0.59
C ASP A 20 8.37 0.87 -0.76
N ILE A 21 7.04 0.85 -0.85
CA ILE A 21 6.30 1.28 -2.03
C ILE A 21 5.45 2.50 -1.66
N VAL A 22 5.63 3.61 -2.38
CA VAL A 22 4.83 4.83 -2.21
C VAL A 22 3.86 4.94 -3.38
N VAL A 23 2.56 4.92 -3.09
CA VAL A 23 1.51 5.13 -4.09
C VAL A 23 0.73 6.38 -3.74
N ARG A 24 0.66 7.33 -4.68
CA ARG A 24 -0.19 8.51 -4.55
C ARG A 24 -1.50 8.27 -5.29
N ASP A 25 -2.61 8.46 -4.59
CA ASP A 25 -3.92 8.55 -5.22
C ASP A 25 -4.47 9.98 -5.15
N ALA A 26 -5.68 10.20 -5.66
CA ALA A 26 -6.31 11.52 -5.75
C ALA A 26 -6.39 12.30 -4.42
N ASN A 27 -6.45 11.62 -3.26
CA ASN A 27 -6.72 12.26 -1.97
C ASN A 27 -5.65 11.98 -0.91
N ARG A 28 -4.81 10.95 -1.08
CA ARG A 28 -3.83 10.55 -0.07
C ARG A 28 -2.60 9.88 -0.67
N ILE A 29 -1.56 9.80 0.16
CA ILE A 29 -0.35 9.02 -0.11
C ILE A 29 -0.43 7.75 0.74
N HIS A 30 -0.32 6.61 0.08
CA HIS A 30 -0.20 5.30 0.69
C HIS A 30 1.28 4.94 0.76
N HIS A 31 1.77 4.64 1.96
CA HIS A 31 3.13 4.15 2.16
C HIS A 31 3.03 2.69 2.59
N PHE A 32 3.43 1.79 1.71
CA PHE A 32 3.43 0.35 1.94
C PHE A 32 4.81 -0.08 2.38
N TYR A 33 4.87 -0.69 3.57
CA TYR A 33 6.10 -1.12 4.20
C TYR A 33 6.40 -2.60 3.89
N PRO A 34 7.67 -3.04 3.96
CA PRO A 34 8.08 -4.44 3.78
C PRO A 34 7.41 -5.46 4.69
N ASN A 35 6.78 -5.01 5.79
CA ASN A 35 6.03 -5.84 6.72
C ASN A 35 4.57 -6.08 6.26
N GLY A 36 4.16 -5.56 5.10
CA GLY A 36 2.81 -5.70 4.56
C GLY A 36 1.78 -4.72 5.15
N GLN A 37 2.22 -3.63 5.78
CA GLN A 37 1.35 -2.59 6.33
C GLN A 37 1.28 -1.37 5.40
N CYS A 38 0.14 -0.68 5.40
CA CYS A 38 -0.03 0.63 4.77
C CYS A 38 -0.17 1.72 5.84
N SER A 39 0.45 2.89 5.62
CA SER A 39 0.25 4.09 6.46
C SER A 39 -1.21 4.55 6.59
N CYS A 40 -2.07 4.12 5.66
CA CYS A 40 -3.48 4.45 5.58
C CYS A 40 -4.39 3.60 6.49
N GLN A 41 -3.85 2.64 7.24
CA GLN A 41 -4.61 1.75 8.15
C GLN A 41 -5.77 1.02 7.47
N ASP A 42 -5.61 0.63 6.20
CA ASP A 42 -6.65 -0.04 5.41
C ASP A 42 -7.91 0.80 5.13
N HIS A 43 -7.79 2.13 5.23
CA HIS A 43 -8.78 3.05 4.70
C HIS A 43 -8.47 3.37 3.22
N PHE A 44 -9.08 2.60 2.31
CA PHE A 44 -8.89 2.70 0.84
C PHE A 44 -9.71 3.80 0.13
#